data_AF-A0A1U8NB50-F1
#
_entry.id   AF-A0A1U8NB50-F1
#
_cell.length_a   1.000
_cell.length_b   1.000
_cell.length_c   1.000
_cell.angle_alpha   90.00
_cell.angle_beta   90.00
_cell.angle_gamma   90.00
#
_symmetry.space_group_name_H-M   'P 1'
#
loop_
_entity.id
_entity.type
_entity.pdbx_description
1 polymer ?
#
loop_
_entity_poly.entity_id
_entity_poly.type
_entity_poly.pdbx_seq_one_letter_code
_entity_poly.pdbx_strand_id
1 'polypeptide(L)'
;MEYVAKVGNLVEASKRFATLENIVDADVGNGTVKKQRSPSRDLRRVRQGLDLVRALFEQFLSSKDYSLRNAASTAYAQVCAPYHTWAVRTAVSAGMHTLPSREQLLLKLNETDHSAQKKMRRYIKASRPLIDYIDKLYISRKIRLDW
;
A
#
# COMPACT_ATOMS: atom_id res chain seq x y z
N MET A 1 -12.58 -0.08 2.16
CA MET A 1 -13.14 -1.31 1.58
C MET A 1 -12.23 -1.92 0.51
N GLU A 2 -11.64 -1.12 -0.39
CA GLU A 2 -10.84 -1.65 -1.51
C GLU A 2 -9.62 -2.48 -1.05
N TYR A 3 -8.70 -1.96 -0.24
CA TYR A 3 -7.54 -2.72 0.28
C TYR A 3 -7.91 -4.01 1.02
N VAL A 4 -8.90 -3.96 1.93
CA VAL A 4 -9.32 -5.11 2.74
C VAL A 4 -9.87 -6.23 1.85
N ALA A 5 -10.66 -5.90 0.83
CA ALA A 5 -11.16 -6.88 -0.13
C ALA A 5 -10.01 -7.55 -0.90
N LYS A 6 -8.96 -6.81 -1.27
CA LYS A 6 -7.78 -7.36 -1.95
C LYS A 6 -6.99 -8.31 -1.06
N VAL A 7 -6.79 -7.95 0.21
CA VAL A 7 -6.19 -8.86 1.19
C VAL A 7 -7.04 -10.12 1.37
N GLY A 8 -8.36 -9.99 1.48
CA GLY A 8 -9.28 -11.13 1.56
C GLY A 8 -9.18 -12.07 0.36
N ASN A 9 -9.09 -11.52 -0.86
CA ASN A 9 -8.90 -12.33 -2.07
C ASN A 9 -7.56 -13.07 -2.06
N LEU A 10 -6.49 -12.47 -1.54
CA LEU A 10 -5.19 -13.15 -1.39
C LEU A 10 -5.22 -14.25 -0.33
N VAL A 11 -5.97 -14.06 0.76
CA VAL A 11 -6.22 -15.11 1.77
C VAL A 11 -6.99 -16.28 1.16
N GLU A 12 -7.95 -16.02 0.27
CA GLU A 12 -8.61 -17.12 -0.46
C GLU A 12 -7.64 -17.81 -1.44
N ALA A 13 -6.84 -17.04 -2.16
CA ALA A 13 -5.83 -17.56 -3.08
C ALA A 13 -4.77 -18.41 -2.36
N SER A 14 -4.42 -18.10 -1.11
CA SER A 14 -3.42 -18.86 -0.35
C SER A 14 -3.85 -20.29 -0.02
N LYS A 15 -5.13 -20.64 -0.20
CA LYS A 15 -5.59 -22.04 -0.12
C LYS A 15 -5.13 -22.89 -1.31
N ARG A 16 -4.75 -22.25 -2.40
CA ARG A 16 -4.37 -22.89 -3.68
C ARG A 16 -2.92 -22.65 -4.07
N PHE A 17 -2.33 -21.54 -3.64
CA PHE A 17 -0.98 -21.15 -3.98
C PHE A 17 -0.13 -21.08 -2.72
N ALA A 18 0.97 -21.84 -2.71
CA ALA A 18 1.85 -21.91 -1.55
C ALA A 18 2.72 -20.64 -1.42
N THR A 19 3.05 -19.99 -2.54
CA THR A 19 3.93 -18.81 -2.56
C THR A 19 3.38 -17.68 -3.45
N LEU A 20 3.94 -16.48 -3.27
CA LEU A 20 3.62 -15.32 -4.13
C LEU A 20 4.12 -15.54 -5.57
N GLU A 21 5.23 -16.25 -5.77
CA GLU A 21 5.68 -16.69 -7.09
C GLU A 21 4.60 -17.51 -7.78
N ASN A 22 4.02 -18.50 -7.10
CA ASN A 22 2.99 -19.36 -7.71
C ASN A 22 1.77 -18.56 -8.16
N ILE A 23 1.37 -17.54 -7.40
CA ILE A 23 0.30 -16.62 -7.79
C ILE A 23 0.64 -15.94 -9.13
N VAL A 24 1.84 -15.35 -9.24
CA VAL A 24 2.24 -14.58 -10.43
C VAL A 24 2.49 -15.50 -11.63
N ASP A 25 3.11 -16.66 -11.42
CA ASP A 25 3.38 -17.65 -12.47
C ASP A 25 2.09 -18.20 -13.09
N ALA A 26 1.10 -18.53 -12.26
CA ALA A 26 -0.19 -19.02 -12.73
C ALA A 26 -0.92 -17.99 -13.59
N ASP A 27 -0.93 -16.72 -13.18
CA ASP A 27 -1.57 -15.66 -13.97
C ASP A 27 -0.76 -15.27 -15.22
N VAL A 28 0.56 -15.45 -15.22
CA VAL A 28 1.40 -15.28 -16.43
C VAL A 28 1.06 -16.36 -17.45
N GLY A 29 1.02 -17.63 -17.03
CA GLY A 29 0.69 -18.75 -17.92
C GLY A 29 -0.71 -18.61 -18.54
N ASN A 30 -1.65 -18.01 -17.81
CA ASN A 30 -3.03 -17.79 -18.27
C ASN A 30 -3.27 -16.45 -18.96
N GLY A 31 -2.26 -15.56 -19.02
CA GLY A 31 -2.43 -14.20 -19.56
C GLY A 31 -3.39 -13.32 -18.74
N THR A 32 -3.56 -13.60 -17.45
CA THR A 32 -4.56 -12.96 -16.56
C THR A 32 -3.97 -12.00 -15.54
N VAL A 33 -2.67 -11.72 -15.56
CA VAL A 33 -1.96 -10.86 -14.57
C VAL A 33 -2.71 -9.57 -14.23
N LYS A 34 -3.22 -8.85 -15.24
CA LYS A 34 -3.91 -7.56 -15.06
C LYS A 34 -5.44 -7.68 -15.01
N LYS A 35 -6.00 -8.89 -15.17
CA LYS A 35 -7.44 -9.12 -15.21
C LYS A 35 -8.08 -8.75 -13.87
N GLN A 36 -9.28 -8.18 -13.90
CA GLN A 36 -10.01 -7.91 -12.65
C GLN A 36 -10.18 -9.20 -11.86
N ARG A 37 -9.99 -9.12 -10.54
CA ARG A 37 -10.05 -10.24 -9.58
C ARG A 37 -8.97 -11.31 -9.75
N SER A 38 -7.96 -11.10 -10.61
CA SER A 38 -6.81 -12.01 -10.60
C SER A 38 -6.02 -11.84 -9.30
N PRO A 39 -5.53 -12.94 -8.69
CA PRO A 39 -4.71 -12.84 -7.49
C PRO A 39 -3.45 -12.00 -7.71
N SER A 40 -2.84 -12.00 -8.90
CA SER A 40 -1.70 -11.11 -9.20
C SER A 40 -2.09 -9.64 -9.21
N ARG A 41 -3.24 -9.28 -9.80
CA ARG A 41 -3.72 -7.90 -9.73
C ARG A 41 -3.98 -7.47 -8.29
N ASP A 42 -4.56 -8.34 -7.48
CA ASP A 42 -4.84 -8.04 -6.09
C ASP A 42 -3.55 -7.93 -5.26
N LEU A 43 -2.54 -8.77 -5.52
CA LEU A 43 -1.20 -8.66 -4.95
C LEU A 43 -0.54 -7.31 -5.29
N ARG A 44 -0.64 -6.86 -6.54
CA ARG A 44 -0.14 -5.54 -6.96
C ARG A 44 -0.79 -4.40 -6.17
N ARG A 45 -2.11 -4.46 -5.94
CA ARG A 45 -2.85 -3.45 -5.14
C ARG A 45 -2.49 -3.51 -3.66
N VAL A 46 -2.34 -4.70 -3.09
CA VAL A 46 -1.89 -4.85 -1.70
C VAL A 46 -0.49 -4.27 -1.53
N ARG A 47 0.43 -4.53 -2.46
CA ARG A 47 1.76 -3.90 -2.45
C ARG A 47 1.70 -2.36 -2.52
N GLN A 48 0.79 -1.78 -3.31
CA GLN A 48 0.59 -0.32 -3.32
C GLN A 48 0.12 0.19 -1.95
N GLY A 49 -0.78 -0.52 -1.28
CA GLY A 49 -1.23 -0.17 0.07
C GLY A 49 -0.12 -0.25 1.13
N LEU A 50 0.73 -1.29 1.07
CA LEU A 50 1.89 -1.41 1.97
C LEU A 50 2.84 -0.22 1.81
N ASP A 51 3.11 0.18 0.57
CA ASP A 51 3.99 1.28 0.26
C ASP A 51 3.39 2.65 0.62
N LEU A 52 2.07 2.80 0.50
CA LEU A 52 1.37 4.00 0.95
C LEU A 52 1.52 4.19 2.46
N VAL A 53 1.36 3.12 3.25
CA VAL A 53 1.57 3.16 4.71
C VAL A 53 3.03 3.46 5.05
N ARG A 54 3.99 2.86 4.34
CA ARG A 54 5.43 3.14 4.50
C ARG A 54 5.72 4.63 4.25
N ALA A 55 5.28 5.16 3.12
CA ALA A 55 5.49 6.56 2.76
C ALA A 55 4.78 7.50 3.74
N LEU A 56 3.56 7.18 4.17
CA LEU A 56 2.85 7.94 5.19
C LEU A 56 3.64 8.00 6.49
N PHE A 57 4.20 6.89 6.96
CA PHE A 57 5.01 6.86 8.17
C PHE A 57 6.32 7.64 8.02
N GLU A 58 6.99 7.57 6.87
CA GLU A 58 8.19 8.39 6.62
C GLU A 58 7.86 9.88 6.71
N GLN A 59 6.75 10.29 6.09
CA GLN A 59 6.27 11.67 6.12
C GLN A 59 5.83 12.09 7.53
N PHE A 60 5.07 11.25 8.24
CA PHE A 60 4.58 11.51 9.60
C PHE A 60 5.72 11.70 10.63
N LEU A 61 6.86 11.05 10.40
CA LEU A 61 8.05 11.13 11.24
C LEU A 61 9.04 12.23 10.82
N SER A 62 8.79 12.94 9.72
CA SER A 62 9.72 13.96 9.19
C SER A 62 9.80 15.22 10.07
N SER A 63 8.68 15.63 10.66
CA SER A 63 8.61 16.71 11.65
C SER A 63 7.36 16.56 12.52
N LYS A 64 7.43 17.05 13.76
CA LYS A 64 6.27 17.08 14.69
C LYS A 64 5.19 18.05 14.21
N ASP A 65 5.58 19.15 13.58
CA ASP A 65 4.67 20.18 13.07
C ASP A 65 4.04 19.79 11.72
N TYR A 66 4.45 18.65 11.15
CA TYR A 66 3.92 18.18 9.89
C TYR A 66 2.54 17.55 10.09
N SER A 67 1.51 18.25 9.61
CA SER A 67 0.13 17.80 9.74
C SER A 67 -0.07 16.43 9.07
N LEU A 68 -0.95 15.61 9.65
CA LEU A 68 -1.31 14.31 9.07
C LEU A 68 -1.85 14.45 7.64
N ARG A 69 -2.59 15.54 7.37
CA ARG A 69 -3.09 15.87 6.04
C ARG A 69 -1.96 16.02 5.02
N ASN A 70 -0.91 16.78 5.34
CA ASN A 70 0.22 16.97 4.43
C ASN A 70 1.01 15.67 4.24
N ALA A 71 1.20 14.90 5.32
CA ALA A 71 1.85 13.59 5.26
C ALA A 71 1.09 12.61 4.35
N ALA A 72 -0.22 12.48 4.54
CA ALA A 72 -1.07 11.61 3.74
C ALA A 72 -1.17 12.08 2.28
N SER A 73 -1.26 13.39 2.04
CA SER A 73 -1.31 13.95 0.68
C SER A 73 -0.01 13.66 -0.08
N THR A 74 1.14 13.86 0.56
CA THR A 74 2.46 13.61 -0.04
C THR A 74 2.65 12.13 -0.33
N ALA A 75 2.34 11.25 0.64
CA ALA A 75 2.44 9.81 0.46
C ALA A 75 1.53 9.30 -0.65
N TYR A 76 0.29 9.79 -0.74
CA TYR A 76 -0.65 9.44 -1.79
C TYR A 76 -0.16 9.90 -3.18
N ALA A 77 0.33 11.13 -3.29
CA ALA A 77 0.85 11.69 -4.54
C ALA A 77 2.01 10.85 -5.08
N GLN A 78 2.89 10.38 -4.20
CA GLN A 78 4.03 9.54 -4.57
C GLN A 78 3.63 8.12 -4.99
N VAL A 79 2.74 7.47 -4.22
CA VAL A 79 2.55 6.01 -4.31
C VAL A 79 1.33 5.61 -5.14
N CYS A 80 0.23 6.36 -5.05
CA CYS A 80 -1.06 5.93 -5.59
C CYS A 80 -1.55 6.80 -6.74
N ALA A 81 -1.32 8.11 -6.68
CA ALA A 81 -1.82 9.06 -7.68
C ALA A 81 -1.44 8.72 -9.14
N PRO A 82 -0.24 8.20 -9.46
CA PRO A 82 0.12 7.81 -10.82
C PRO A 82 -0.79 6.73 -11.43
N TYR A 83 -1.46 5.93 -10.59
CA TYR A 83 -2.27 4.78 -11.00
C TYR A 83 -3.78 5.03 -10.88
N HIS A 84 -4.18 6.20 -10.39
CA HIS A 84 -5.58 6.55 -10.15
C HIS A 84 -6.09 7.52 -11.20
N THR A 85 -7.36 7.36 -11.60
CA THR A 85 -8.03 8.29 -12.50
C THR A 85 -8.22 9.66 -11.84
N TRP A 86 -8.49 10.69 -12.64
CA TRP A 86 -8.78 12.03 -12.12
C TRP A 86 -9.91 12.02 -11.09
N ALA A 87 -11.00 11.31 -11.35
CA ALA A 87 -12.13 11.19 -10.43
C ALA A 87 -11.71 10.62 -9.06
N VAL A 88 -10.87 9.56 -9.05
CA VAL A 88 -10.37 8.97 -7.80
C VAL A 88 -9.44 9.94 -7.06
N ARG A 89 -8.54 10.65 -7.78
CA ARG A 89 -7.66 11.65 -7.16
C ARG A 89 -8.45 12.80 -6.53
N THR A 90 -9.49 13.27 -7.19
CA THR A 90 -10.38 14.31 -6.67
C THR A 90 -11.10 13.85 -5.41
N ALA A 91 -11.67 12.63 -5.42
CA ALA A 91 -12.33 12.07 -4.25
C ALA A 91 -11.37 11.92 -3.06
N VAL A 92 -10.13 11.48 -3.31
CA VAL A 92 -9.08 11.41 -2.28
C VAL A 92 -8.74 12.80 -1.74
N SER A 93 -8.55 13.79 -2.61
CA SER A 93 -8.27 15.17 -2.19
C SER A 93 -9.36 15.73 -1.27
N ALA A 94 -10.63 15.48 -1.60
CA ALA A 94 -11.76 15.86 -0.74
C ALA A 94 -11.70 15.12 0.61
N GLY A 95 -11.44 13.80 0.60
CA GLY A 95 -11.30 12.99 1.81
C GLY A 95 -10.15 13.40 2.73
N MET A 96 -9.10 14.05 2.22
CA MET A 96 -7.99 14.54 3.05
C MET A 96 -8.44 15.56 4.10
N HIS A 97 -9.57 16.25 3.88
CA HIS A 97 -10.15 17.19 4.85
C HIS A 97 -10.85 16.50 6.03
N THR A 98 -11.11 15.19 5.94
CA THR A 98 -11.74 14.41 7.02
C THR A 98 -10.72 13.66 7.87
N LEU A 99 -9.42 13.86 7.61
CA LEU A 99 -8.36 13.21 8.39
C LEU A 99 -8.32 13.77 9.81
N PRO A 100 -8.04 12.92 10.82
CA PRO A 100 -7.87 13.40 12.18
C PRO A 100 -6.61 14.27 12.33
N SER A 101 -6.51 14.99 13.45
CA SER A 101 -5.23 15.58 13.85
C SER A 101 -4.20 14.49 14.18
N ARG A 102 -2.93 14.91 14.36
CA ARG A 102 -1.84 14.04 14.80
C ARG A 102 -2.16 13.38 16.14
N GLU A 103 -2.61 14.19 17.10
CA GLU A 103 -2.93 13.78 18.48
C GLU A 103 -4.12 12.82 18.48
N GLN A 104 -5.16 13.13 17.71
CA GLN A 104 -6.32 12.26 17.54
C GLN A 104 -5.95 10.90 16.91
N LEU A 105 -5.01 10.88 15.96
CA LEU A 105 -4.50 9.62 15.40
C LEU A 105 -3.79 8.80 16.46
N LEU A 106 -2.86 9.41 17.21
CA LEU A 106 -2.11 8.70 18.27
C LEU A 106 -3.03 8.16 19.36
N LEU A 107 -4.04 8.95 19.77
CA LEU A 107 -5.09 8.50 20.69
C LEU A 107 -5.85 7.29 20.15
N LYS A 108 -6.28 7.32 18.88
CA LYS A 108 -6.98 6.19 18.23
C LYS A 108 -6.11 4.93 18.12
N LEU A 109 -4.80 5.10 17.97
CA LEU A 109 -3.84 4.00 17.94
C LEU A 109 -3.48 3.49 19.34
N ASN A 110 -3.90 4.20 20.39
CA ASN A 110 -3.47 3.97 21.77
C ASN A 110 -1.93 3.97 21.90
N GLU A 111 -1.29 4.97 21.29
CA GLU A 111 0.16 5.14 21.28
C GLU A 111 0.58 6.52 21.77
N THR A 112 1.79 6.59 22.32
CA THR A 112 2.51 7.86 22.51
C THR A 112 3.32 8.18 21.25
N ASP A 113 3.80 9.41 21.09
CA ASP A 113 4.75 9.74 20.00
C ASP A 113 5.96 8.80 19.98
N HIS A 114 6.53 8.48 21.15
CA HIS A 114 7.71 7.62 21.25
C HIS A 114 7.41 6.17 20.83
N SER A 115 6.31 5.59 21.30
CA SER A 115 5.94 4.22 20.94
C SER A 115 5.50 4.10 19.48
N ALA A 116 4.72 5.08 18.98
CA ALA A 116 4.35 5.18 17.58
C ALA A 116 5.59 5.28 16.68
N GLN A 117 6.53 6.18 16.98
CA GLN A 117 7.76 6.34 16.22
C GLN A 117 8.56 5.03 16.13
N LYS A 118 8.72 4.33 17.25
CA LYS A 118 9.43 3.03 17.26
C LYS A 118 8.74 2.00 16.35
N LYS A 119 7.42 1.89 16.43
CA LYS A 119 6.62 0.93 15.63
C LYS A 119 6.59 1.30 14.15
N MET A 120 6.42 2.57 13.82
CA MET A 120 6.45 3.10 12.46
C MET A 120 7.81 2.85 11.79
N ARG A 121 8.93 3.13 12.49
CA ARG A 121 10.28 2.84 11.97
C ARG A 121 10.50 1.34 11.73
N ARG A 122 9.98 0.48 12.61
CA ARG A 122 10.01 -0.98 12.40
C ARG A 122 9.25 -1.38 11.15
N TYR A 123 8.06 -0.83 10.93
CA TYR A 123 7.28 -1.06 9.70
C TYR A 123 8.02 -0.58 8.46
N ILE A 124 8.59 0.63 8.47
CA ILE A 124 9.36 1.18 7.34
C ILE A 124 10.53 0.25 6.98
N LYS A 125 11.30 -0.19 7.99
CA LYS A 125 12.45 -1.08 7.78
C LYS A 125 12.03 -2.44 7.20
N ALA A 126 10.93 -3.02 7.71
CA ALA A 126 10.48 -4.35 7.30
C ALA A 126 9.76 -4.35 5.94
N SER A 127 9.01 -3.30 5.62
CA SER A 127 8.21 -3.22 4.40
C SER A 127 9.04 -3.01 3.15
N ARG A 128 10.15 -2.24 3.21
CA ARG A 128 11.03 -1.98 2.06
C ARG A 128 11.49 -3.24 1.32
N PRO A 129 12.19 -4.21 1.96
CA PRO A 129 12.64 -5.41 1.25
C PRO A 129 11.48 -6.29 0.75
N LEU A 130 10.34 -6.30 1.45
CA LEU A 130 9.15 -7.02 1.00
C LEU A 130 8.54 -6.40 -0.27
N ILE A 131 8.45 -5.07 -0.30
CA ILE A 131 7.99 -4.31 -1.46
C ILE A 131 8.92 -4.56 -2.65
N ASP A 132 10.24 -4.46 -2.45
CA ASP A 132 11.23 -4.71 -3.50
C ASP A 132 11.16 -6.16 -4.02
N TYR A 133 10.94 -7.12 -3.13
CA TYR A 133 10.75 -8.52 -3.50
C TYR A 133 9.50 -8.70 -4.36
N ILE A 134 8.35 -8.15 -3.95
CA ILE A 134 7.12 -8.22 -4.75
C ILE A 134 7.33 -7.57 -6.12
N ASP A 135 7.97 -6.40 -6.19
CA ASP A 135 8.23 -5.73 -7.47
C ASP A 135 9.13 -6.58 -8.39
N LYS A 136 10.16 -7.22 -7.83
CA LYS A 136 11.03 -8.15 -8.56
C LYS A 136 10.26 -9.34 -9.15
N LEU A 137 9.23 -9.85 -8.47
CA LEU A 137 8.41 -10.95 -9.01
C LEU A 137 7.76 -10.59 -10.36
N TYR A 138 7.26 -9.36 -10.49
CA TYR A 138 6.66 -8.89 -11.75
C TYR A 138 7.73 -8.55 -12.80
N ILE A 139 8.77 -7.83 -12.39
CA ILE A 139 9.81 -7.35 -13.30
C ILE A 139 10.57 -8.52 -13.93
N SER A 140 10.91 -9.56 -13.15
CA SER A 140 11.61 -10.75 -13.67
C SER A 140 10.81 -11.50 -14.73
N ARG A 141 9.48 -11.33 -14.73
CA ARG A 141 8.53 -11.89 -15.69
C ARG A 141 8.16 -10.91 -16.81
N LYS A 142 8.95 -9.83 -16.98
CA LYS A 142 8.78 -8.78 -17.98
C LYS A 142 7.45 -8.03 -17.86
N ILE A 143 6.85 -8.00 -16.67
CA ILE A 143 5.62 -7.25 -16.40
C ILE A 143 6.00 -5.85 -15.88
N ARG A 144 5.65 -4.83 -16.64
CA ARG A 144 5.76 -3.43 -16.20
C ARG A 144 4.80 -3.15 -15.04
N LEU A 145 5.16 -2.24 -14.14
CA LEU A 145 4.41 -1.91 -12.92
C LEU A 145 3.57 -0.62 -13.02
N ASP A 146 3.34 -0.13 -14.23
CA ASP A 146 2.68 1.14 -14.56
C ASP A 146 1.15 1.09 -14.61
N TRP A 147 0.53 0.17 -13.85
CA TRP A 147 -0.91 -0.11 -13.87
C TRP A 147 -1.53 -0.30 -12.49
#